data_AF-A0A5C8ACJ3-F1
#
_entry.id   AF-A0A5C8ACJ3-F1
#
_cell.length_a   1.000
_cell.length_b   1.000
_cell.length_c   1.000
_cell.angle_alpha   90.00
_cell.angle_beta   90.00
_cell.angle_gamma   90.00
#
_symmetry.space_group_name_H-M   'P 1'
#
loop_
_entity.id
_entity.type
_entity.pdbx_description
1 polymer ?
#
loop_
_entity_poly.entity_id
_entity_poly.type
_entity_poly.pdbx_seq_one_letter_code
_entity_poly.pdbx_strand_id
1 'polypeptide(L)'
;MEKTYSTWFVRLNWISLVLIFLVTIAGSFVRITGSGMGCPDWPKCFGQWIPPTDEAVLPDNYKDIYSTKRAKKIEKFSRFLGAIGFQSEAQKIRNDKSLLIEQDFNAQKTWTEYVNRLVGFLAGNAVLLVFLWVIAKYRQRKLVFLATINLIFLMFQAWFGSIVVATNLVPWTITVHLFFALLIIAIQVFILLQVAPSQRIKLPMTAAMR
;
A
#
# COMPACT_ATOMS: atom_id res chain seq x y z
N MET A 1 35.92 3.92 4.15
CA MET A 1 35.55 2.49 4.25
C MET A 1 34.38 2.23 3.33
N GLU A 2 34.56 1.48 2.24
CA GLU A 2 33.43 0.99 1.43
C GLU A 2 32.62 0.03 2.31
N LYS A 3 31.36 0.40 2.60
CA LYS A 3 30.44 -0.47 3.35
C LYS A 3 30.04 -1.62 2.44
N THR A 4 30.53 -2.82 2.73
CA THR A 4 30.18 -4.02 1.98
C THR A 4 28.88 -4.62 2.53
N TYR A 5 27.81 -4.52 1.75
CA TYR A 5 26.53 -5.15 2.06
C TYR A 5 26.44 -6.54 1.42
N SER A 6 25.73 -7.47 2.07
CA SER A 6 25.48 -8.80 1.51
C SER A 6 24.64 -8.71 0.23
N THR A 7 24.98 -9.52 -0.78
CA THR A 7 24.25 -9.61 -2.05
C THR A 7 22.77 -9.96 -1.85
N TRP A 8 22.46 -10.84 -0.88
CA TRP A 8 21.08 -11.19 -0.52
C TRP A 8 20.29 -10.01 0.04
N PHE A 9 20.94 -9.17 0.85
CA PHE A 9 20.31 -7.96 1.38
C PHE A 9 20.02 -6.94 0.28
N VAL A 10 20.94 -6.76 -0.68
CA VAL A 10 20.71 -5.90 -1.85
C VAL A 10 19.59 -6.44 -2.74
N ARG A 11 19.57 -7.75 -3.00
CA ARG A 11 18.48 -8.41 -3.74
C ARG A 11 17.12 -8.23 -3.07
N LEU A 12 17.06 -8.37 -1.74
CA LEU A 12 15.83 -8.15 -0.99
C LEU A 12 15.33 -6.70 -1.15
N ASN A 13 16.21 -5.70 -1.10
CA ASN A 13 15.80 -4.30 -1.31
C ASN A 13 15.30 -4.03 -2.74
N TRP A 14 15.87 -4.70 -3.75
CA TRP A 14 15.35 -4.68 -5.11
C TRP A 14 13.98 -5.34 -5.21
N ILE A 15 13.79 -6.51 -4.60
CA ILE A 15 12.50 -7.21 -4.54
C ILE A 15 11.45 -6.33 -3.87
N SER A 16 11.76 -5.71 -2.73
CA SER A 16 10.87 -4.76 -2.06
C SER A 16 10.47 -3.60 -2.97
N LEU A 17 11.44 -2.99 -3.66
CA LEU A 17 11.17 -1.89 -4.60
C LEU A 17 10.24 -2.33 -5.74
N VAL A 18 10.51 -3.48 -6.35
CA VAL A 18 9.68 -4.05 -7.42
C VAL A 18 8.26 -4.32 -6.92
N LEU A 19 8.10 -4.93 -5.74
CA LEU A 19 6.79 -5.21 -5.17
C LEU A 19 6.00 -3.92 -4.86
N ILE A 20 6.64 -2.89 -4.30
CA ILE A 20 6.01 -1.59 -4.04
C ILE A 20 5.57 -0.92 -5.36
N PHE A 21 6.39 -1.03 -6.41
CA PHE A 21 6.05 -0.50 -7.72
C PHE A 21 4.87 -1.26 -8.36
N LEU A 22 4.89 -2.59 -8.28
CA LEU A 22 3.81 -3.45 -8.77
C LEU A 22 2.48 -3.18 -8.08
N VAL A 23 2.44 -3.04 -6.75
CA VAL A 23 1.19 -2.68 -6.04
C VAL A 23 0.70 -1.29 -6.41
N THR A 24 1.60 -0.35 -6.68
CA THR A 24 1.21 1.01 -7.10
C THR A 24 0.54 1.00 -8.48
N ILE A 25 1.10 0.24 -9.43
CA ILE A 25 0.52 0.07 -10.77
C ILE A 25 -0.78 -0.73 -10.71
N ALA A 26 -0.79 -1.85 -9.98
CA ALA A 26 -1.99 -2.66 -9.79
C ALA A 26 -3.13 -1.86 -9.14
N GLY A 27 -2.82 -0.99 -8.18
CA GLY A 27 -3.79 -0.06 -7.59
C GLY A 27 -4.37 0.92 -8.61
N SER A 28 -3.55 1.40 -9.54
CA SER A 28 -3.98 2.26 -10.64
C SER A 28 -4.92 1.50 -11.59
N PHE A 29 -4.61 0.24 -11.89
CA PHE A 29 -5.46 -0.65 -12.68
C PHE A 29 -6.80 -0.93 -11.99
N VAL A 30 -6.80 -1.21 -10.68
CA VAL A 30 -8.02 -1.38 -9.86
C VAL A 30 -8.91 -0.14 -9.93
N ARG A 31 -8.32 1.05 -9.94
CA ARG A 31 -9.08 2.31 -10.07
C ARG A 31 -9.69 2.48 -11.46
N ILE A 32 -8.90 2.28 -12.52
CA ILE A 32 -9.34 2.47 -13.91
C ILE A 32 -10.45 1.47 -14.29
N THR A 33 -10.37 0.24 -13.79
CA THR A 33 -11.38 -0.81 -14.01
C THR A 33 -12.63 -0.67 -13.15
N GLY A 34 -12.66 0.30 -12.22
CA GLY A 34 -13.76 0.44 -11.27
C GLY A 34 -13.86 -0.71 -10.27
N SER A 35 -12.77 -1.45 -10.04
CA SER A 35 -12.69 -2.61 -9.15
C SER A 35 -12.39 -2.23 -7.70
N GLY A 36 -12.18 -0.95 -7.38
CA GLY A 36 -11.77 -0.48 -6.05
C GLY A 36 -12.79 -0.62 -4.92
N MET A 37 -13.95 -1.23 -5.20
CA MET A 37 -14.98 -1.59 -4.22
C MET A 37 -15.37 -3.07 -4.33
N GLY A 38 -14.55 -3.90 -4.99
CA GLY A 38 -14.78 -5.32 -5.17
C GLY A 38 -14.65 -6.14 -3.89
N CYS A 39 -13.93 -5.63 -2.88
CA CYS A 39 -13.81 -6.24 -1.55
C CYS A 39 -14.30 -5.26 -0.46
N PRO A 40 -15.46 -5.51 0.17
CA PRO A 40 -16.10 -4.54 1.08
C PRO A 40 -15.43 -4.45 2.46
N ASP A 41 -14.70 -5.48 2.88
CA ASP A 41 -13.95 -5.53 4.14
C ASP A 41 -12.45 -5.62 3.90
N TRP A 42 -11.66 -5.48 4.98
CA TRP A 42 -10.20 -5.66 5.02
C TRP A 42 -9.83 -6.04 6.46
N PRO A 43 -8.91 -7.00 6.72
CA PRO A 43 -7.93 -7.62 5.80
C PRO A 43 -8.47 -8.73 4.89
N LYS A 44 -9.63 -9.29 5.24
CA LYS A 44 -10.32 -10.31 4.44
C LYS A 44 -11.09 -9.69 3.27
N CYS A 45 -11.65 -10.54 2.41
CA CYS A 45 -12.59 -10.13 1.36
C CYS A 45 -13.84 -11.02 1.45
N PHE A 46 -15.00 -10.39 1.66
CA PHE A 46 -16.26 -11.06 2.02
C PHE A 46 -16.12 -11.98 3.24
N GLY A 47 -15.35 -11.57 4.26
CA GLY A 47 -15.11 -12.37 5.46
C GLY A 47 -14.24 -13.61 5.27
N GLN A 48 -13.76 -13.87 4.05
CA GLN A 48 -12.94 -15.02 3.68
C GLN A 48 -11.50 -14.59 3.32
N TRP A 49 -10.53 -15.49 3.49
CA TRP A 49 -9.14 -15.26 3.09
C TRP A 49 -8.92 -15.47 1.59
N ILE A 50 -9.67 -16.40 1.01
CA ILE A 50 -9.76 -16.62 -0.43
C ILE A 50 -11.13 -16.06 -0.85
N PRO A 51 -11.20 -15.09 -1.78
CA PRO A 51 -12.47 -14.50 -2.16
C PRO A 51 -13.41 -15.53 -2.83
N PRO A 52 -14.73 -15.38 -2.65
CA PRO A 52 -15.69 -16.21 -3.36
C PRO A 52 -15.62 -15.96 -4.87
N THR A 53 -16.00 -16.96 -5.66
CA THR A 53 -16.13 -16.87 -7.12
C THR A 53 -17.59 -16.73 -7.58
N ASP A 54 -18.53 -16.96 -6.68
CA ASP A 54 -19.97 -16.96 -6.96
C ASP A 54 -20.73 -16.25 -5.82
N GLU A 55 -21.80 -15.53 -6.18
CA GLU A 55 -22.66 -14.82 -5.22
C GLU A 55 -23.43 -15.80 -4.34
N ALA A 56 -23.76 -17.00 -4.83
CA ALA A 56 -24.54 -18.01 -4.11
C ALA A 56 -23.88 -18.48 -2.79
N VAL A 57 -22.58 -18.21 -2.60
CA VAL A 57 -21.83 -18.53 -1.38
C VAL A 57 -22.00 -17.44 -0.30
N LEU A 58 -22.52 -16.27 -0.66
CA LEU A 58 -22.72 -15.15 0.24
C LEU A 58 -24.10 -15.27 0.94
N PRO A 59 -24.21 -14.83 2.21
CA PRO A 59 -25.51 -14.71 2.88
C PRO A 59 -26.41 -13.70 2.16
N ASP A 60 -27.72 -13.94 2.11
CA ASP A 60 -28.69 -13.04 1.45
C ASP A 60 -28.62 -11.58 1.94
N ASN A 61 -28.25 -11.38 3.21
CA ASN A 61 -28.12 -10.06 3.85
C ASN A 61 -26.70 -9.49 3.83
N TYR A 62 -25.81 -9.96 2.93
CA TYR A 62 -24.41 -9.53 2.92
C TYR A 62 -24.27 -8.01 2.75
N LYS A 63 -25.10 -7.38 1.91
CA LYS A 63 -25.07 -5.92 1.66
C LYS A 63 -25.29 -5.12 2.94
N ASP A 64 -26.24 -5.50 3.78
CA ASP A 64 -26.52 -4.84 5.06
C ASP A 64 -25.36 -5.01 6.06
N ILE A 65 -24.78 -6.21 6.10
CA ILE A 65 -23.63 -6.52 6.96
C ILE A 65 -22.43 -5.62 6.61
N TYR A 66 -22.15 -5.44 5.31
CA TYR A 66 -21.01 -4.63 4.88
C TYR A 66 -21.30 -3.13 4.93
N SER A 67 -22.52 -2.70 4.61
CA SER A 67 -22.95 -1.30 4.75
C SER A 67 -22.82 -0.82 6.20
N THR A 68 -23.25 -1.63 7.17
CA THR A 68 -23.11 -1.29 8.60
C THR A 68 -21.64 -1.26 9.06
N LYS A 69 -20.78 -2.16 8.55
CA LYS A 69 -19.33 -2.12 8.81
C LYS A 69 -18.70 -0.85 8.24
N ARG A 70 -19.07 -0.48 7.01
CA ARG A 70 -18.61 0.74 6.35
C ARG A 70 -19.04 1.99 7.08
N ALA A 71 -20.29 2.07 7.55
CA ALA A 71 -20.81 3.16 8.37
C ALA A 71 -19.95 3.40 9.63
N LYS A 72 -19.64 2.32 10.37
CA LYS A 72 -18.78 2.40 11.57
C LYS A 72 -17.37 2.90 11.24
N LYS A 73 -16.83 2.52 10.08
CA LYS A 73 -15.49 2.96 9.64
C LYS A 73 -15.49 4.44 9.25
N ILE A 74 -16.50 4.86 8.50
CA ILE A 74 -16.73 6.26 8.13
C ILE A 74 -16.88 7.12 9.39
N GLU A 75 -17.67 6.69 10.37
CA GLU A 75 -17.85 7.45 11.61
C GLU A 75 -16.51 7.70 12.35
N LYS A 76 -15.71 6.64 12.51
CA LYS A 76 -14.38 6.71 13.13
C LYS A 76 -13.46 7.64 12.33
N PHE A 77 -13.47 7.54 11.00
CA PHE A 77 -12.64 8.39 10.15
C PHE A 77 -13.07 9.85 10.21
N SER A 78 -14.37 10.16 10.14
CA SER A 78 -14.88 11.51 10.28
C SER A 78 -14.59 12.12 11.65
N ARG A 79 -14.60 11.31 12.73
CA ARG A 79 -14.14 11.77 14.06
C ARG A 79 -12.67 12.16 14.05
N PHE A 80 -11.82 11.31 13.45
CA PHE A 80 -10.41 11.61 13.28
C PHE A 80 -10.19 12.89 12.45
N LEU A 81 -10.86 13.03 11.31
CA LEU A 81 -10.80 14.23 10.45
C LEU A 81 -11.21 15.49 11.21
N GLY A 82 -12.29 15.43 12.01
CA GLY A 82 -12.68 16.54 12.87
C GLY A 82 -11.59 16.91 13.87
N ALA A 83 -10.95 15.92 14.51
CA ALA A 83 -9.90 16.15 15.49
C ALA A 83 -8.64 16.80 14.90
N ILE A 84 -8.32 16.55 13.62
CA ILE A 84 -7.19 17.15 12.91
C ILE A 84 -7.53 18.45 12.16
N GLY A 85 -8.75 18.99 12.35
CA GLY A 85 -9.17 20.29 11.81
C GLY A 85 -9.97 20.25 10.49
N PHE A 86 -10.25 19.08 9.91
CA PHE A 86 -11.00 18.90 8.66
C PHE A 86 -12.50 18.69 8.92
N GLN A 87 -13.13 19.67 9.59
CA GLN A 87 -14.54 19.57 10.01
C GLN A 87 -15.51 19.51 8.82
N SER A 88 -15.23 20.26 7.74
CA SER A 88 -16.12 20.35 6.58
C SER A 88 -16.19 19.02 5.82
N GLU A 89 -15.05 18.35 5.66
CA GLU A 89 -14.88 17.07 5.01
C GLU A 89 -15.50 15.96 5.86
N ALA A 90 -15.28 16.01 7.18
CA ALA A 90 -15.90 15.10 8.12
C ALA A 90 -17.43 15.12 8.03
N GLN A 91 -18.04 16.31 7.89
CA GLN A 91 -19.48 16.47 7.75
C GLN A 91 -19.99 16.03 6.37
N LYS A 92 -19.27 16.36 5.28
CA LYS A 92 -19.59 15.89 3.92
C LYS A 92 -19.64 14.37 3.87
N ILE A 93 -18.64 13.69 4.42
CA ILE A 93 -18.56 12.22 4.44
C ILE A 93 -19.68 11.62 5.31
N ARG A 94 -20.04 12.23 6.45
CA ARG A 94 -21.12 11.72 7.31
C ARG A 94 -22.50 11.83 6.69
N ASN A 95 -22.73 12.89 5.92
CA ASN A 95 -24.05 13.18 5.34
C ASN A 95 -24.27 12.49 3.99
N ASP A 96 -23.22 11.94 3.38
CA ASP A 96 -23.30 11.26 2.09
C ASP A 96 -23.86 9.83 2.25
N LYS A 97 -25.17 9.69 2.05
CA LYS A 97 -25.87 8.39 2.08
C LYS A 97 -25.45 7.46 0.94
N SER A 98 -24.87 7.98 -0.15
CA SER A 98 -24.43 7.14 -1.27
C SER A 98 -23.28 6.21 -0.86
N LEU A 99 -22.50 6.60 0.15
CA LEU A 99 -21.41 5.78 0.69
C LEU A 99 -21.90 4.47 1.31
N LEU A 100 -23.18 4.36 1.69
CA LEU A 100 -23.75 3.18 2.34
C LEU A 100 -24.37 2.19 1.34
N ILE A 101 -24.42 2.55 0.06
CA ILE A 101 -24.96 1.70 -1.01
C ILE A 101 -23.85 0.77 -1.47
N GLU A 102 -23.94 -0.51 -1.12
CA GLU A 102 -23.00 -1.53 -1.57
C GLU A 102 -23.31 -1.97 -3.01
N GLN A 103 -22.26 -2.22 -3.80
CA GLN A 103 -22.40 -2.74 -5.16
C GLN A 103 -22.74 -4.24 -5.17
N ASP A 104 -23.35 -4.70 -6.25
CA ASP A 104 -23.58 -6.13 -6.49
C ASP A 104 -22.25 -6.89 -6.56
N PHE A 105 -22.30 -8.16 -6.14
CA PHE A 105 -21.12 -9.01 -6.18
C PHE A 105 -20.66 -9.19 -7.62
N ASN A 106 -19.35 -9.07 -7.85
CA ASN A 106 -18.74 -9.33 -9.13
C ASN A 106 -17.37 -9.98 -8.94
N ALA A 107 -17.27 -11.26 -9.27
CA ALA A 107 -16.05 -12.04 -9.08
C ALA A 107 -14.82 -11.40 -9.72
N GLN A 108 -14.92 -10.86 -10.94
CA GLN A 108 -13.78 -10.24 -11.63
C GLN A 108 -13.25 -9.02 -10.87
N LYS A 109 -14.14 -8.14 -10.43
CA LYS A 109 -13.75 -6.94 -9.64
C LYS A 109 -13.16 -7.34 -8.29
N THR A 110 -13.79 -8.30 -7.62
CA THR A 110 -13.34 -8.84 -6.34
C THR A 110 -11.92 -9.40 -6.43
N TRP A 111 -11.65 -10.27 -7.42
CA TRP A 111 -10.32 -10.85 -7.63
C TRP A 111 -9.28 -9.79 -8.06
N THR A 112 -9.67 -8.83 -8.90
CA THR A 112 -8.79 -7.73 -9.31
C THR A 112 -8.33 -6.91 -8.10
N GLU A 113 -9.24 -6.57 -7.17
CA GLU A 113 -8.86 -5.88 -5.94
C GLU A 113 -8.04 -6.76 -5.00
N TYR A 114 -8.41 -8.03 -4.85
CA TYR A 114 -7.72 -8.98 -3.97
C TYR A 114 -6.26 -9.21 -4.38
N VAL A 115 -5.98 -9.36 -5.69
CA VAL A 115 -4.60 -9.50 -6.19
C VAL A 115 -3.76 -8.27 -5.81
N ASN A 116 -4.31 -7.06 -5.96
CA ASN A 116 -3.61 -5.85 -5.52
C ASN A 116 -3.32 -5.86 -4.01
N ARG A 117 -4.29 -6.30 -3.18
CA ARG A 117 -4.10 -6.45 -1.73
C ARG A 117 -3.04 -7.49 -1.38
N LEU A 118 -2.98 -8.60 -2.11
CA LEU A 118 -1.98 -9.65 -1.93
C LEU A 118 -0.57 -9.16 -2.25
N VAL A 119 -0.39 -8.44 -3.37
CA VAL A 119 0.90 -7.82 -3.71
C VAL A 119 1.31 -6.80 -2.64
N GLY A 120 0.36 -6.01 -2.13
CA GLY A 120 0.59 -5.09 -1.02
C GLY A 120 1.05 -5.80 0.27
N PHE A 121 0.46 -6.95 0.60
CA PHE A 121 0.91 -7.77 1.73
C PHE A 121 2.34 -8.29 1.53
N LEU A 122 2.68 -8.78 0.35
CA LEU A 122 4.03 -9.23 0.02
C LEU A 122 5.05 -8.08 0.11
N ALA A 123 4.72 -6.90 -0.42
CA ALA A 123 5.53 -5.69 -0.30
C ALA A 123 5.77 -5.31 1.18
N GLY A 124 4.69 -5.35 1.98
CA GLY A 124 4.71 -5.16 3.44
C GLY A 124 5.74 -6.03 4.15
N ASN A 125 5.67 -7.33 3.90
CA ASN A 125 6.58 -8.31 4.50
C ASN A 125 8.02 -8.12 4.01
N ALA A 126 8.23 -7.82 2.73
CA ALA A 126 9.57 -7.58 2.20
C ALA A 126 10.24 -6.37 2.87
N VAL A 127 9.51 -5.26 3.06
CA VAL A 127 10.02 -4.07 3.78
C VAL A 127 10.27 -4.37 5.27
N LEU A 128 9.39 -5.14 5.91
CA LEU A 128 9.59 -5.57 7.30
C LEU A 128 10.88 -6.41 7.44
N LEU A 129 11.13 -7.34 6.53
CA LEU A 129 12.36 -8.14 6.51
C LEU A 129 13.60 -7.27 6.30
N VAL A 130 13.54 -6.26 5.43
CA VAL A 130 14.62 -5.27 5.27
C VAL A 130 14.90 -4.56 6.59
N PHE A 131 13.86 -4.05 7.25
CA PHE A 131 13.98 -3.36 8.53
C PHE A 131 14.61 -4.23 9.62
N LEU A 132 14.10 -5.46 9.79
CA LEU A 132 14.64 -6.42 10.75
C LEU A 132 16.10 -6.76 10.46
N TRP A 133 16.47 -6.95 9.18
CA TRP A 133 17.85 -7.22 8.79
C TRP A 133 18.77 -6.03 9.07
N VAL A 134 18.32 -4.80 8.80
CA VAL A 134 19.08 -3.58 9.11
C VAL A 134 19.38 -3.48 10.60
N ILE A 135 18.39 -3.74 11.47
CA ILE A 135 18.56 -3.72 12.93
C ILE A 135 19.40 -4.89 13.45
N ALA A 136 19.26 -6.08 12.87
CA ALA A 136 19.98 -7.27 13.33
C ALA A 136 21.47 -7.21 12.95
N LYS A 137 21.79 -6.81 11.72
CA LYS A 137 23.15 -6.97 11.15
C LYS A 137 23.95 -5.68 11.02
N TYR A 138 23.35 -4.59 10.52
CA TYR A 138 24.11 -3.40 10.13
C TYR A 138 24.07 -2.27 11.18
N ARG A 139 22.93 -2.08 11.86
CA ARG A 139 22.72 -1.11 12.96
C ARG A 139 23.18 0.32 12.67
N GLN A 140 23.24 0.71 11.41
CA GLN A 140 23.68 2.05 11.02
C GLN A 140 22.55 3.06 11.23
N ARG A 141 22.78 4.10 12.05
CA ARG A 141 21.74 5.07 12.45
C ARG A 141 20.90 5.60 11.29
N LYS A 142 21.54 6.05 10.20
CA LYS A 142 20.83 6.55 9.01
C LYS A 142 19.97 5.50 8.32
N LEU A 143 20.49 4.28 8.15
CA LEU A 143 19.77 3.19 7.47
C LEU A 143 18.61 2.67 8.32
N VAL A 144 18.82 2.55 9.64
CA VAL A 144 17.76 2.20 10.60
C VAL A 144 16.66 3.25 10.53
N PHE A 145 17.00 4.54 10.62
CA PHE A 145 16.02 5.63 10.55
C PHE A 145 15.18 5.60 9.27
N LEU A 146 15.83 5.45 8.10
CA LEU A 146 15.14 5.36 6.81
C LEU A 146 14.23 4.14 6.74
N ALA A 147 14.71 2.97 7.19
CA ALA A 147 13.91 1.74 7.20
C ALA A 147 12.71 1.86 8.16
N THR A 148 12.89 2.48 9.34
CA THR A 148 11.81 2.74 10.30
C THR A 148 10.75 3.66 9.69
N ILE A 149 11.15 4.80 9.12
CA ILE A 149 10.19 5.73 8.50
C ILE A 149 9.47 5.07 7.34
N ASN A 150 10.18 4.31 6.51
CA ASN A 150 9.56 3.61 5.38
C ASN A 150 8.51 2.59 5.87
N LEU A 151 8.81 1.85 6.93
CA LEU A 151 7.86 0.91 7.54
C LEU A 151 6.64 1.63 8.14
N ILE A 152 6.83 2.75 8.83
CA ILE A 152 5.73 3.56 9.38
C ILE A 152 4.82 4.08 8.26
N PHE A 153 5.39 4.64 7.18
CA PHE A 153 4.60 5.10 6.05
C PHE A 153 3.87 3.95 5.37
N LEU A 154 4.48 2.78 5.26
CA LEU A 154 3.81 1.60 4.70
C LEU A 154 2.63 1.11 5.56
N MET A 155 2.77 1.13 6.88
CA MET A 155 1.67 0.82 7.81
C MET A 155 0.53 1.84 7.68
N PHE A 156 0.87 3.13 7.63
CA PHE A 156 -0.09 4.21 7.38
C PHE A 156 -0.79 4.02 6.03
N GLN A 157 -0.04 3.70 4.98
CA GLN A 157 -0.55 3.47 3.63
C GLN A 157 -1.54 2.31 3.56
N ALA A 158 -1.24 1.20 4.23
CA ALA A 158 -2.13 0.03 4.31
C ALA A 158 -3.45 0.38 5.02
N TRP A 159 -3.37 1.08 6.16
CA TRP A 159 -4.54 1.56 6.88
C TRP A 159 -5.36 2.53 6.01
N PHE A 160 -4.70 3.50 5.41
CA PHE A 160 -5.34 4.56 4.62
C PHE A 160 -5.95 4.01 3.32
N GLY A 161 -5.35 3.00 2.69
CA GLY A 161 -5.96 2.30 1.55
C GLY A 161 -7.32 1.69 1.90
N SER A 162 -7.45 1.16 3.12
CA SER A 162 -8.74 0.64 3.60
C SER A 162 -9.80 1.73 3.84
N ILE A 163 -9.37 2.98 4.04
CA ILE A 163 -10.25 4.15 4.15
C ILE A 163 -10.68 4.62 2.77
N VAL A 164 -9.76 4.67 1.79
CA VAL A 164 -10.05 5.02 0.40
C VAL A 164 -11.20 4.18 -0.17
N VAL A 165 -11.20 2.87 0.11
CA VAL A 165 -12.29 1.95 -0.27
C VAL A 165 -13.59 2.31 0.44
N ALA A 166 -13.53 2.58 1.75
CA ALA A 166 -14.71 2.88 2.56
C ALA A 166 -15.38 4.21 2.19
N THR A 167 -14.59 5.22 1.82
CA THR A 167 -15.06 6.55 1.39
C THR A 167 -15.42 6.60 -0.10
N ASN A 168 -15.82 5.49 -0.71
CA ASN A 168 -16.21 5.41 -2.13
C ASN A 168 -15.23 6.15 -3.07
N LEU A 169 -13.93 5.98 -2.84
CA LEU A 169 -12.88 6.50 -3.72
C LEU A 169 -12.96 8.03 -3.93
N VAL A 170 -13.36 8.79 -2.90
CA VAL A 170 -13.39 10.27 -2.94
C VAL A 170 -12.03 10.82 -3.39
N PRO A 171 -11.97 11.75 -4.37
CA PRO A 171 -10.73 12.12 -5.05
C PRO A 171 -9.56 12.50 -4.15
N TRP A 172 -9.79 13.32 -3.12
CA TRP A 172 -8.71 13.78 -2.24
C TRP A 172 -8.08 12.64 -1.43
N THR A 173 -8.86 11.61 -1.08
CA THR A 173 -8.34 10.42 -0.37
C THR A 173 -7.39 9.64 -1.26
N ILE A 174 -7.68 9.54 -2.57
CA ILE A 174 -6.78 8.90 -3.54
C ILE A 174 -5.49 9.72 -3.67
N THR A 175 -5.58 11.04 -3.74
CA THR A 175 -4.41 11.92 -3.84
C THR A 175 -3.46 11.74 -2.66
N VAL A 176 -4.00 11.75 -1.43
CA VAL A 176 -3.18 11.52 -0.22
C VAL A 176 -2.56 10.13 -0.24
N HIS A 177 -3.32 9.10 -0.65
CA HIS A 177 -2.81 7.75 -0.75
C HIS A 177 -1.65 7.65 -1.77
N LEU A 178 -1.80 8.21 -2.96
CA LEU A 178 -0.75 8.19 -3.98
C LEU A 178 0.49 8.97 -3.54
N PHE A 179 0.33 10.12 -2.88
CA PHE A 179 1.44 10.90 -2.35
C PHE A 179 2.33 10.07 -1.42
N PHE A 180 1.75 9.38 -0.45
CA PHE A 180 2.51 8.52 0.46
C PHE A 180 3.09 7.29 -0.26
N ALA A 181 2.42 6.73 -1.28
CA ALA A 181 3.01 5.67 -2.11
C ALA A 181 4.32 6.12 -2.77
N LEU A 182 4.32 7.32 -3.39
CA LEU A 182 5.49 7.88 -4.04
C LEU A 182 6.62 8.19 -3.04
N LEU A 183 6.27 8.64 -1.83
CA LEU A 183 7.22 8.88 -0.75
C LEU A 183 7.90 7.57 -0.31
N ILE A 184 7.15 6.49 -0.15
CA ILE A 184 7.66 5.14 0.17
C ILE A 184 8.62 4.66 -0.93
N ILE A 185 8.24 4.83 -2.21
CA ILE A 185 9.11 4.49 -3.35
C ILE A 185 10.41 5.30 -3.30
N ALA A 186 10.33 6.61 -3.08
CA ALA A 186 11.50 7.48 -3.02
C ALA A 186 12.46 7.08 -1.88
N ILE A 187 11.91 6.78 -0.69
CA ILE A 187 12.72 6.30 0.45
C ILE A 187 13.34 4.94 0.14
N GLN A 188 12.59 4.01 -0.46
CA GLN A 188 13.11 2.70 -0.82
C GLN A 188 14.24 2.79 -1.86
N VAL A 189 14.09 3.66 -2.87
CA VAL A 189 15.17 3.96 -3.84
C VAL A 189 16.37 4.55 -3.12
N PHE A 190 16.18 5.48 -2.19
CA PHE A 190 17.27 6.09 -1.44
C PHE A 190 18.01 5.11 -0.51
N ILE A 191 17.30 4.15 0.07
CA ILE A 191 17.90 3.01 0.79
C ILE A 191 18.74 2.19 -0.18
N LEU A 192 18.17 1.85 -1.34
CA LEU A 192 18.83 1.04 -2.37
C LEU A 192 20.12 1.70 -2.89
N LEU A 193 20.12 3.01 -3.14
CA LEU A 193 21.29 3.78 -3.56
C LEU A 193 22.42 3.79 -2.52
N GLN A 194 22.10 3.63 -1.22
CA GLN A 194 23.10 3.56 -0.15
C GLN A 194 23.68 2.16 0.05
N VAL A 195 23.01 1.12 -0.44
CA VAL A 195 23.38 -0.28 -0.20
C VAL A 195 23.85 -1.00 -1.46
N ALA A 196 23.46 -0.51 -2.64
CA ALA A 196 23.88 -1.05 -3.92
C ALA A 196 25.38 -0.81 -4.13
N PRO A 197 26.14 -1.82 -4.60
CA PRO A 197 27.53 -1.63 -4.94
C PRO A 197 27.62 -0.57 -6.05
N SER A 198 28.45 0.45 -5.87
CA SER A 198 28.72 1.41 -6.95
C SER A 198 29.25 0.62 -8.14
N GLN A 199 28.54 0.60 -9.26
CA GLN A 199 29.07 0.09 -10.52
C GLN A 199 30.18 1.05 -10.97
N ARG A 200 31.37 0.94 -10.38
CA ARG A 200 32.57 1.55 -10.94
C ARG A 200 32.97 0.72 -12.14
N ILE A 201 32.30 0.96 -13.26
CA ILE A 201 32.87 0.61 -14.56
C ILE A 201 34.13 1.46 -14.64
N LYS A 202 35.31 0.84 -14.40
CA LYS A 202 36.58 1.45 -14.79
C LYS A 202 36.55 1.48 -16.31
N LEU A 203 36.11 2.59 -16.90
CA LEU A 203 36.29 2.82 -18.32
C LEU A 203 37.79 2.67 -18.59
N PRO A 204 38.22 1.75 -19.46
CA PRO A 204 39.61 1.72 -19.86
C PRO A 204 39.88 3.07 -20.53
N MET A 205 40.67 3.92 -19.88
CA MET A 205 41.29 5.04 -20.56
C MET A 205 42.30 4.43 -21.51
N THR A 206 41.85 4.07 -22.73
CA THR A 206 42.77 3.79 -23.82
C THR A 206 43.63 5.04 -23.95
N ALA A 207 44.92 4.87 -23.71
CA ALA A 207 45.97 5.86 -23.93
C ALA A 207 46.17 6.12 -25.44
N ALA A 208 45.07 6.40 -26.15
CA ALA A 208 45.05 6.74 -27.57
C ALA A 208 45.05 8.26 -27.69
N MET A 209 46.11 8.89 -27.18
CA MET A 209 46.54 10.27 -27.47
C MET A 209 47.97 10.40 -26.91
N ARG A 210 48.92 9.82 -27.65
CA ARG A 210 50.33 10.23 -27.68
C ARG A 210 50.68 10.47 -29.13
#